data_AF-A0A8B9DRK5-F1
#
_entry.id   AF-A0A8B9DRK5-F1
#
_cell.length_a   1.000
_cell.length_b   1.000
_cell.length_c   1.000
_cell.angle_alpha   90.00
_cell.angle_beta   90.00
_cell.angle_gamma   90.00
#
_symmetry.space_group_name_H-M   'P 1'
#
loop_
_entity.id
_entity.type
_entity.pdbx_description
1 polymer ?
#
loop_
_entity_poly.entity_id
_entity_poly.type
_entity_poly.pdbx_seq_one_letter_code
_entity_poly.pdbx_strand_id
1 'polypeptide(L)'
;MSSCAIHNLSVRLRFWLSCSLCNVERSQFESLVFNVFIGEEILSRLFVQSERQFLNVLFSNYAVEAAGGKALPCIVNVREEQQIINAVEKAVKTFGGIDILVNNASAISLTGTLETETKKVNLMMDVNVRGTYLTSKTCLPYLRKSKNPHILNLSPPMNMNPMWFKNHCAYTISKYGMSMCVLGMAEEFRGEVAVNALWPKTAIHTAAMDMLGGSGIEKQCRKTDILADAAYCILTKPKSFTGNFIIDEVLLREEGVKDFDVYAIAPGHPLMPDFFLDAEIDVTAMKPESHGASQAFKEGKKSSGSKHEGPDGAKGHTESASSPVAETFRVIQGAISKEFVRSTQGVFQFELSGDDGGTWYIDLKTNDGSAGFGKPPVTADVVMSMSSGDFVKMFTGKLKPTMAFMSGKLKIKGNMALAIKLEKMLTQFNSKL
;
A
#
# COMPACT_ATOMS: atom_id res chain seq x y z
N MET A 1 5.46 -27.50 -30.24
CA MET A 1 4.30 -26.77 -30.78
C MET A 1 3.30 -26.60 -29.65
N SER A 2 3.18 -25.38 -29.14
CA SER A 2 2.02 -24.80 -28.43
C SER A 2 2.43 -23.37 -28.09
N SER A 3 2.20 -22.49 -29.06
CA SER A 3 2.41 -21.05 -28.97
C SER A 3 1.34 -20.45 -28.04
N CYS A 4 1.78 -19.58 -27.12
CA CYS A 4 0.94 -18.89 -26.16
C CYS A 4 -0.06 -17.97 -26.90
N ALA A 5 -1.35 -18.12 -26.60
CA ALA A 5 -2.48 -17.55 -27.34
C ALA A 5 -2.68 -16.02 -27.17
N ILE A 6 -1.65 -15.26 -26.79
CA ILE A 6 -1.72 -13.81 -26.62
C ILE A 6 -1.24 -13.07 -27.89
N HIS A 7 -0.58 -13.76 -28.83
CA HIS A 7 0.02 -13.14 -30.03
C HIS A 7 -0.95 -12.84 -31.20
N ASN A 8 -2.27 -13.06 -31.07
CA ASN A 8 -3.19 -12.99 -32.22
C ASN A 8 -4.41 -12.06 -32.09
N LEU A 9 -4.44 -11.12 -31.14
CA LEU A 9 -5.45 -10.06 -31.14
C LEU A 9 -4.96 -8.82 -31.90
N SER A 10 -5.15 -8.83 -33.22
CA SER A 10 -5.12 -7.63 -34.06
C SER A 10 -6.38 -6.80 -33.79
N VAL A 11 -6.36 -5.96 -32.74
CA VAL A 11 -7.36 -4.91 -32.53
C VAL A 11 -6.62 -3.58 -32.41
N ARG A 12 -6.94 -2.63 -33.31
CA ARG A 12 -6.46 -1.25 -33.27
C ARG A 12 -6.98 -0.57 -31.99
N LEU A 13 -6.19 -0.52 -30.93
CA LEU A 13 -6.44 0.38 -29.79
C LEU A 13 -5.89 1.77 -30.08
N ARG A 14 -6.73 2.78 -29.83
CA ARG A 14 -6.34 4.18 -29.71
C ARG A 14 -6.49 4.56 -28.21
N PHE A 15 -5.44 5.13 -27.62
CA PHE A 15 -5.31 5.69 -26.24
C PHE A 15 -5.07 4.73 -25.03
N TRP A 16 -4.17 5.11 -24.10
CA TRP A 16 -3.60 4.39 -22.91
C TRP A 16 -2.89 5.32 -21.88
N LEU A 17 -3.54 5.90 -20.87
CA LEU A 17 -2.81 6.67 -19.85
C LEU A 17 -1.94 5.75 -18.97
N SER A 18 -0.61 5.85 -18.97
CA SER A 18 0.26 5.09 -18.06
C SER A 18 1.68 5.62 -17.94
N CYS A 19 2.23 5.53 -16.72
CA CYS A 19 3.61 5.79 -16.39
C CYS A 19 4.36 4.46 -16.21
N SER A 20 5.52 4.37 -16.87
CA SER A 20 6.63 3.41 -16.69
C SER A 20 6.82 2.37 -17.80
N LEU A 21 7.99 2.51 -18.44
CA LEU A 21 8.89 1.54 -19.08
C LEU A 21 8.37 0.12 -19.33
N CYS A 22 8.30 -0.28 -20.60
CA CYS A 22 8.47 -1.67 -20.97
C CYS A 22 9.21 -1.81 -22.31
N ASN A 23 10.12 -2.79 -22.34
CA ASN A 23 11.00 -3.16 -23.43
C ASN A 23 10.29 -4.29 -24.21
N VAL A 24 9.59 -3.99 -25.30
CA VAL A 24 8.89 -5.03 -26.10
C VAL A 24 9.07 -4.77 -27.60
N GLU A 25 9.36 -5.86 -28.31
CA GLU A 25 9.71 -5.92 -29.73
C GLU A 25 8.58 -5.50 -30.70
N ARG A 26 9.04 -5.12 -31.89
CA ARG A 26 8.33 -4.47 -33.00
C ARG A 26 7.01 -5.16 -33.42
N SER A 27 5.96 -4.34 -33.49
CA SER A 27 5.25 -3.93 -34.73
C SER A 27 3.73 -3.83 -34.54
N GLN A 28 3.17 -2.74 -35.07
CA GLN A 28 1.74 -2.48 -35.33
C GLN A 28 0.85 -1.94 -34.20
N PHE A 29 0.96 -0.66 -33.81
CA PHE A 29 -0.16 0.04 -33.14
C PHE A 29 -0.24 1.53 -33.55
N GLU A 30 -1.45 2.03 -33.82
CA GLU A 30 -1.72 3.41 -34.25
C GLU A 30 -2.36 4.23 -33.10
N SER A 31 -1.61 5.17 -32.52
CA SER A 31 -2.03 6.39 -31.77
C SER A 31 -2.38 6.28 -30.27
N LEU A 32 -1.58 6.91 -29.38
CA LEU A 32 -1.67 6.75 -27.92
C LEU A 32 -0.96 7.90 -27.09
N VAL A 33 -1.69 8.82 -26.38
CA VAL A 33 -1.61 9.06 -24.88
C VAL A 33 -1.14 10.36 -24.22
N PHE A 34 -1.85 10.73 -23.14
CA PHE A 34 -1.62 11.80 -22.16
C PHE A 34 -1.03 11.24 -20.84
N ASN A 35 -0.20 11.97 -20.09
CA ASN A 35 0.30 11.53 -18.77
C ASN A 35 0.23 12.67 -17.75
N VAL A 36 -0.18 12.36 -16.51
CA VAL A 36 -0.26 13.28 -15.37
C VAL A 36 0.52 12.69 -14.19
N PHE A 37 1.47 13.43 -13.62
CA PHE A 37 2.14 13.07 -12.35
C PHE A 37 2.44 14.29 -11.46
N ILE A 38 2.26 14.11 -10.14
CA ILE A 38 2.82 14.92 -9.06
C ILE A 38 3.56 14.00 -8.07
N GLY A 39 4.83 14.34 -7.80
CA GLY A 39 5.68 13.98 -6.64
C GLY A 39 6.24 12.54 -6.61
N GLU A 40 7.47 12.23 -6.18
CA GLU A 40 8.73 12.93 -5.86
C GLU A 40 9.87 11.85 -5.92
N GLU A 41 11.13 12.25 -6.14
CA GLU A 41 12.25 11.40 -6.60
C GLU A 41 13.12 10.75 -5.49
N ILE A 42 13.71 9.59 -5.82
CA ILE A 42 15.07 9.20 -5.42
C ILE A 42 15.95 9.19 -6.68
N LEU A 43 16.71 10.25 -6.93
CA LEU A 43 17.99 10.19 -7.66
C LEU A 43 18.91 11.29 -7.12
N SER A 44 19.91 10.88 -6.35
CA SER A 44 21.02 11.72 -5.90
C SER A 44 22.25 11.42 -6.73
N ARG A 45 22.53 12.30 -7.69
CA ARG A 45 23.87 12.85 -8.00
C ARG A 45 23.77 13.67 -9.28
N LEU A 46 24.10 14.95 -9.13
CA LEU A 46 24.24 16.00 -10.15
C LEU A 46 22.92 16.70 -10.57
N PHE A 47 22.97 18.02 -10.54
CA PHE A 47 22.07 19.02 -11.12
C PHE A 47 20.91 19.60 -10.28
N VAL A 48 20.76 20.91 -10.48
CA VAL A 48 20.12 21.96 -9.68
C VAL A 48 18.58 21.89 -9.77
N GLN A 49 17.94 22.33 -8.69
CA GLN A 49 16.57 22.06 -8.24
C GLN A 49 15.39 22.53 -9.12
N SER A 50 15.60 22.98 -10.37
CA SER A 50 14.52 23.46 -11.25
C SER A 50 14.26 22.63 -12.51
N GLU A 51 15.10 21.63 -12.83
CA GLU A 51 15.02 20.88 -14.11
C GLU A 51 14.40 19.46 -14.00
N ARG A 52 14.06 18.99 -12.79
CA ARG A 52 13.72 17.57 -12.52
C ARG A 52 12.36 17.08 -13.04
N GLN A 53 11.32 17.92 -13.13
CA GLN A 53 10.03 17.50 -13.69
C GLN A 53 10.10 17.28 -15.21
N PHE A 54 11.05 17.91 -15.89
CA PHE A 54 11.15 17.88 -17.35
C PHE A 54 11.71 16.55 -17.86
N LEU A 55 12.69 15.96 -17.16
CA LEU A 55 13.39 14.75 -17.61
C LEU A 55 12.49 13.50 -17.58
N ASN A 56 11.72 13.28 -16.51
CA ASN A 56 10.83 12.10 -16.42
C ASN A 56 9.69 12.14 -17.45
N VAL A 57 9.18 13.34 -17.76
CA VAL A 57 8.21 13.55 -18.84
C VAL A 57 8.82 13.21 -20.19
N LEU A 58 10.04 13.69 -20.46
CA LEU A 58 10.75 13.37 -21.70
C LEU A 58 10.96 11.86 -21.87
N PHE A 59 11.49 11.16 -20.86
CA PHE A 59 11.73 9.72 -20.93
C PHE A 59 10.45 8.89 -21.13
N SER A 60 9.34 9.26 -20.46
CA SER A 60 8.07 8.55 -20.66
C SER A 60 7.50 8.79 -22.06
N ASN A 61 7.62 9.99 -22.61
CA ASN A 61 7.15 10.26 -23.98
C ASN A 61 7.95 9.46 -25.00
N TYR A 62 9.28 9.45 -24.85
CA TYR A 62 10.15 8.64 -25.69
C TYR A 62 9.82 7.16 -25.58
N ALA A 63 9.51 6.64 -24.38
CA ALA A 63 9.11 5.25 -24.22
C ALA A 63 7.79 4.92 -24.92
N VAL A 64 6.77 5.80 -24.82
CA VAL A 64 5.48 5.63 -25.51
C VAL A 64 5.67 5.69 -27.03
N GLU A 65 6.43 6.67 -27.54
CA GLU A 65 6.71 6.82 -28.97
C GLU A 65 7.57 5.66 -29.50
N ALA A 66 8.56 5.19 -28.73
CA ALA A 66 9.38 4.03 -29.06
C ALA A 66 8.56 2.72 -29.12
N ALA A 67 7.52 2.61 -28.29
CA ALA A 67 6.55 1.53 -28.34
C ALA A 67 5.51 1.68 -29.48
N GLY A 68 5.58 2.77 -30.28
CA GLY A 68 4.70 3.04 -31.42
C GLY A 68 3.48 3.91 -31.12
N GLY A 69 3.35 4.44 -29.89
CA GLY A 69 2.30 5.36 -29.48
C GLY A 69 2.50 6.80 -29.98
N LYS A 70 1.63 7.72 -29.53
CA LYS A 70 1.69 9.16 -29.83
C LYS A 70 1.49 9.99 -28.57
N ALA A 71 2.57 10.42 -27.93
CA ALA A 71 2.48 11.08 -26.63
C ALA A 71 2.05 12.56 -26.73
N LEU A 72 1.24 13.02 -25.77
CA LEU A 72 0.94 14.43 -25.52
C LEU A 72 1.20 14.75 -24.04
N PRO A 73 2.42 15.22 -23.70
CA PRO A 73 2.73 15.59 -22.33
C PRO A 73 1.99 16.86 -21.92
N CYS A 74 1.41 16.85 -20.72
CA CYS A 74 0.84 18.03 -20.09
C CYS A 74 1.16 18.10 -18.61
N ILE A 75 1.43 19.32 -18.16
CA ILE A 75 1.63 19.62 -16.74
C ILE A 75 0.23 19.75 -16.13
N VAL A 76 -0.11 18.83 -15.23
CA VAL A 76 -1.42 18.81 -14.57
C VAL A 76 -1.25 18.49 -13.09
N ASN A 77 -1.68 19.42 -12.26
CA ASN A 77 -2.04 19.16 -10.87
C ASN A 77 -3.54 18.84 -10.83
N VAL A 78 -3.92 17.60 -10.52
CA VAL A 78 -5.35 17.18 -10.47
C VAL A 78 -6.16 17.88 -9.37
N ARG A 79 -5.51 18.65 -8.50
CA ARG A 79 -6.19 19.53 -7.53
C ARG A 79 -6.66 20.84 -8.18
N GLU A 80 -6.10 21.21 -9.33
CA GLU A 80 -6.42 22.44 -10.06
C GLU A 80 -7.37 22.11 -11.22
N GLU A 81 -8.66 22.37 -11.06
CA GLU A 81 -9.70 22.02 -12.07
C GLU A 81 -9.38 22.63 -13.45
N GLN A 82 -8.87 23.86 -13.48
CA GLN A 82 -8.49 24.50 -14.75
C GLN A 82 -7.36 23.76 -15.48
N GLN A 83 -6.41 23.16 -14.75
CA GLN A 83 -5.34 22.40 -15.39
C GLN A 83 -5.88 21.09 -15.99
N ILE A 84 -6.87 20.45 -15.34
CA ILE A 84 -7.59 19.29 -15.89
C ILE A 84 -8.34 19.68 -17.18
N ILE A 85 -9.07 20.80 -17.15
CA ILE A 85 -9.82 21.29 -18.32
C ILE A 85 -8.89 21.55 -19.49
N ASN A 86 -7.83 22.35 -19.28
CA ASN A 86 -6.85 22.68 -20.32
C ASN A 86 -6.21 21.42 -20.92
N ALA A 87 -5.94 20.44 -20.07
CA ALA A 87 -5.39 19.15 -20.46
C ALA A 87 -6.33 18.36 -21.38
N VAL A 88 -7.59 18.21 -20.97
CA VAL A 88 -8.63 17.52 -21.72
C VAL A 88 -8.88 18.20 -23.07
N GLU A 89 -9.00 19.54 -23.08
CA GLU A 89 -9.17 20.31 -24.32
C GLU A 89 -7.99 20.13 -25.27
N LYS A 90 -6.76 20.15 -24.77
CA LYS A 90 -5.56 19.91 -25.57
C LYS A 90 -5.55 18.50 -26.15
N ALA A 91 -5.94 17.49 -25.36
CA ALA A 91 -6.06 16.11 -25.83
C ALA A 91 -7.10 15.98 -26.95
N VAL A 92 -8.30 16.53 -26.75
CA VAL A 92 -9.38 16.51 -27.75
C VAL A 92 -8.96 17.25 -29.03
N LYS A 93 -8.32 18.42 -28.91
CA LYS A 93 -7.81 19.16 -30.07
C LYS A 93 -6.75 18.37 -30.85
N THR A 94 -5.88 17.65 -30.15
CA THR A 94 -4.76 16.92 -30.76
C THR A 94 -5.19 15.60 -31.37
N PHE A 95 -6.12 14.90 -30.71
CA PHE A 95 -6.45 13.51 -31.00
C PHE A 95 -7.88 13.27 -31.47
N GLY A 96 -8.75 14.29 -31.42
CA GLY A 96 -10.13 14.25 -31.87
C GLY A 96 -11.14 13.76 -30.83
N GLY A 97 -10.69 13.25 -29.68
CA GLY A 97 -11.57 12.72 -28.64
C GLY A 97 -10.81 12.08 -27.48
N ILE A 98 -11.57 11.45 -26.57
CA ILE A 98 -11.06 10.67 -25.44
C ILE A 98 -11.88 9.37 -25.39
N ASP A 99 -11.19 8.24 -25.51
CA ASP A 99 -11.81 6.91 -25.42
C ASP A 99 -11.66 6.29 -24.03
N ILE A 100 -10.56 6.59 -23.33
CA ILE A 100 -10.22 5.96 -22.05
C ILE A 100 -9.73 7.04 -21.08
N LEU A 101 -10.23 7.01 -19.85
CA LEU A 101 -9.67 7.72 -18.70
C LEU A 101 -9.15 6.70 -17.69
N VAL A 102 -7.92 6.89 -17.22
CA VAL A 102 -7.37 6.13 -16.08
C VAL A 102 -7.08 7.09 -14.93
N ASN A 103 -7.81 6.95 -13.83
CA ASN A 103 -7.56 7.70 -12.61
C ASN A 103 -6.51 6.95 -11.76
N ASN A 104 -5.23 7.20 -12.07
CA ASN A 104 -4.06 6.60 -11.40
C ASN A 104 -3.48 7.49 -10.30
N ALA A 105 -3.53 8.83 -10.47
CA ALA A 105 -2.90 9.76 -9.54
C ALA A 105 -3.40 9.55 -8.11
N SER A 106 -2.47 9.49 -7.14
CA SER A 106 -2.81 9.31 -5.74
C SER A 106 -1.74 9.91 -4.82
N ALA A 107 -2.16 10.30 -3.62
CA ALA A 107 -1.31 10.64 -2.49
C ALA A 107 -1.57 9.68 -1.32
N ILE A 108 -0.55 9.43 -0.51
CA ILE A 108 -0.57 8.46 0.58
C ILE A 108 0.08 9.03 1.84
N SER A 109 -0.54 8.77 2.99
CA SER A 109 0.03 8.97 4.33
C SER A 109 -0.50 7.88 5.25
N LEU A 110 0.39 7.01 5.73
CA LEU A 110 0.05 5.88 6.60
C LEU A 110 0.18 6.27 8.08
N THR A 111 -0.55 7.30 8.48
CA THR A 111 -0.55 7.86 9.84
C THR A 111 -1.92 7.71 10.49
N GLY A 112 -1.93 7.55 11.82
CA GLY A 112 -3.15 7.55 12.62
C GLY A 112 -3.80 8.92 12.70
N THR A 113 -4.98 9.00 13.30
CA THR A 113 -5.80 10.23 13.33
C THR A 113 -5.09 11.41 14.01
N LEU A 114 -4.37 11.17 15.11
CA LEU A 114 -3.68 12.23 15.85
C LEU A 114 -2.38 12.67 15.16
N GLU A 115 -1.78 11.78 14.37
CA GLU A 115 -0.50 11.99 13.70
C GLU A 115 -0.67 12.57 12.28
N THR A 116 -1.86 12.48 11.70
CA THR A 116 -2.10 12.96 10.34
C THR A 116 -2.33 14.47 10.34
N GLU A 117 -1.34 15.22 9.91
CA GLU A 117 -1.48 16.66 9.69
C GLU A 117 -2.61 16.99 8.72
N THR A 118 -3.39 18.03 8.98
CA THR A 118 -4.52 18.47 8.13
C THR A 118 -4.11 18.66 6.66
N LYS A 119 -2.90 19.17 6.39
CA LYS A 119 -2.40 19.34 5.02
C LYS A 119 -2.28 18.00 4.27
N LYS A 120 -1.97 16.90 4.97
CA LYS A 120 -1.90 15.55 4.39
C LYS A 120 -3.30 14.96 4.18
N VAL A 121 -4.24 15.22 5.10
CA VAL A 121 -5.65 14.86 4.90
C VAL A 121 -6.19 15.54 3.65
N ASN A 122 -6.02 16.85 3.54
CA ASN A 122 -6.45 17.63 2.37
C ASN A 122 -5.78 17.11 1.09
N LEU A 123 -4.46 16.89 1.12
CA LEU A 123 -3.74 16.35 -0.03
C LEU A 123 -4.32 15.01 -0.52
N MET A 124 -4.58 14.06 0.39
CA MET A 124 -5.16 12.77 0.03
C MET A 124 -6.58 12.91 -0.52
N MET A 125 -7.42 13.73 0.11
CA MET A 125 -8.80 13.94 -0.38
C MET A 125 -8.83 14.67 -1.73
N ASP A 126 -8.00 15.70 -1.88
CA ASP A 126 -7.96 16.54 -3.07
C ASP A 126 -7.39 15.78 -4.28
N VAL A 127 -6.34 14.97 -4.09
CA VAL A 127 -5.74 14.19 -5.17
C VAL A 127 -6.58 12.94 -5.48
N ASN A 128 -6.89 12.14 -4.46
CA ASN A 128 -7.49 10.81 -4.67
C ASN A 128 -8.96 10.96 -5.04
N VAL A 129 -9.77 11.60 -4.20
CA VAL A 129 -11.23 11.66 -4.35
C VAL A 129 -11.62 12.76 -5.32
N ARG A 130 -11.28 14.01 -5.00
CA ARG A 130 -11.70 15.18 -5.80
C ARG A 130 -11.05 15.15 -7.19
N GLY A 131 -9.76 14.82 -7.28
CA GLY A 131 -9.06 14.68 -8.56
C GLY A 131 -9.70 13.63 -9.48
N THR A 132 -10.03 12.45 -8.95
CA THR A 132 -10.76 11.40 -9.68
C THR A 132 -12.13 11.89 -10.16
N TYR A 133 -12.90 12.52 -9.28
CA TYR A 133 -14.23 13.01 -9.61
C TYR A 133 -14.18 14.09 -10.70
N LEU A 134 -13.32 15.11 -10.56
CA LEU A 134 -13.20 16.21 -11.50
C LEU A 134 -12.66 15.76 -12.85
N THR A 135 -11.66 14.87 -12.87
CA THR A 135 -11.12 14.36 -14.13
C THR A 135 -12.17 13.54 -14.88
N SER A 136 -12.93 12.71 -14.16
CA SER A 136 -14.05 11.96 -14.74
C SER A 136 -15.14 12.88 -15.28
N LYS A 137 -15.60 13.84 -14.48
CA LYS A 137 -16.57 14.88 -14.89
C LYS A 137 -16.16 15.57 -16.19
N THR A 138 -14.90 15.98 -16.30
CA THR A 138 -14.39 16.72 -17.46
C THR A 138 -14.23 15.84 -18.71
N CYS A 139 -13.89 14.56 -18.55
CA CYS A 139 -13.73 13.61 -19.66
C CYS A 139 -15.06 13.03 -20.17
N LEU A 140 -16.09 12.91 -19.31
CA LEU A 140 -17.36 12.24 -19.61
C LEU A 140 -18.06 12.73 -20.90
N PRO A 141 -18.14 14.05 -21.21
CA PRO A 141 -18.75 14.52 -22.46
C PRO A 141 -18.07 14.01 -23.73
N TYR A 142 -16.77 13.68 -23.65
CA TYR A 142 -15.98 13.14 -24.76
C TYR A 142 -16.03 11.61 -24.78
N LEU A 143 -15.95 10.96 -23.62
CA LEU A 143 -16.10 9.51 -23.47
C LEU A 143 -17.43 9.03 -24.03
N ARG A 144 -18.55 9.73 -23.77
CA ARG A 144 -19.87 9.36 -24.32
C ARG A 144 -19.95 9.34 -25.85
N LYS A 145 -18.98 9.94 -26.54
CA LYS A 145 -18.87 9.94 -28.02
C LYS A 145 -17.97 8.81 -28.54
N SER A 146 -17.22 8.13 -27.67
CA SER A 146 -16.36 7.00 -28.01
C SER A 146 -17.18 5.76 -28.39
N LYS A 147 -16.56 4.86 -29.17
CA LYS A 147 -17.14 3.55 -29.51
C LYS A 147 -17.08 2.56 -28.35
N ASN A 148 -16.02 2.60 -27.54
CA ASN A 148 -15.84 1.71 -26.39
C ASN A 148 -15.24 2.48 -25.20
N PRO A 149 -16.02 3.38 -24.58
CA PRO A 149 -15.51 4.25 -23.52
C PRO A 149 -15.29 3.54 -22.20
N HIS A 150 -14.16 3.83 -21.56
CA HIS A 150 -13.81 3.32 -20.23
C HIS A 150 -13.30 4.42 -19.29
N ILE A 151 -13.70 4.31 -18.03
CA ILE A 151 -13.06 4.94 -16.88
C ILE A 151 -12.52 3.81 -16.00
N LEU A 152 -11.21 3.82 -15.74
CA LEU A 152 -10.55 2.86 -14.87
C LEU A 152 -9.93 3.60 -13.68
N ASN A 153 -10.42 3.32 -12.48
CA ASN A 153 -9.86 3.87 -11.25
C ASN A 153 -8.88 2.87 -10.65
N LEU A 154 -7.64 3.29 -10.36
CA LEU A 154 -6.72 2.43 -9.60
C LEU A 154 -7.06 2.53 -8.12
N SER A 155 -8.08 1.81 -7.68
CA SER A 155 -8.62 1.85 -6.32
C SER A 155 -9.12 0.47 -5.87
N PRO A 156 -9.11 0.18 -4.56
CA PRO A 156 -9.39 -1.15 -4.04
C PRO A 156 -10.89 -1.48 -4.03
N PRO A 157 -11.26 -2.76 -3.92
CA PRO A 157 -12.57 -3.13 -3.40
C PRO A 157 -12.82 -2.49 -2.03
N MET A 158 -14.06 -2.09 -1.74
CA MET A 158 -14.42 -1.50 -0.45
C MET A 158 -14.63 -2.58 0.61
N ASN A 159 -13.55 -2.99 1.25
CA ASN A 159 -13.58 -3.92 2.38
C ASN A 159 -13.89 -3.16 3.69
N MET A 160 -15.06 -3.43 4.28
CA MET A 160 -15.53 -2.77 5.50
C MET A 160 -14.97 -3.38 6.80
N ASN A 161 -14.01 -4.30 6.71
CA ASN A 161 -13.29 -4.83 7.87
C ASN A 161 -12.58 -3.68 8.62
N PRO A 162 -12.88 -3.44 9.91
CA PRO A 162 -12.32 -2.32 10.69
C PRO A 162 -10.79 -2.31 10.76
N MET A 163 -10.13 -3.45 10.56
CA MET A 163 -8.67 -3.54 10.53
C MET A 163 -8.06 -2.57 9.49
N TRP A 164 -8.71 -2.40 8.34
CA TRP A 164 -8.24 -1.50 7.27
C TRP A 164 -8.46 -0.02 7.55
N PHE A 165 -9.23 0.33 8.59
CA PHE A 165 -9.47 1.71 8.99
C PHE A 165 -8.61 2.10 10.20
N LYS A 166 -8.19 1.12 11.01
CA LYS A 166 -7.56 1.31 12.32
C LYS A 166 -6.31 2.20 12.29
N ASN A 167 -5.42 1.99 11.33
CA ASN A 167 -4.07 2.56 11.36
C ASN A 167 -3.84 3.76 10.42
N HIS A 168 -4.70 3.92 9.40
CA HIS A 168 -4.52 4.94 8.35
C HIS A 168 -5.89 5.39 7.80
N CYS A 169 -6.82 5.70 8.71
CA CYS A 169 -8.22 5.99 8.39
C CYS A 169 -8.39 7.02 7.26
N ALA A 170 -7.64 8.13 7.31
CA ALA A 170 -7.71 9.17 6.28
C ALA A 170 -7.32 8.65 4.88
N TYR A 171 -6.28 7.82 4.78
CA TYR A 171 -5.88 7.19 3.52
C TYR A 171 -6.94 6.19 3.03
N THR A 172 -7.46 5.35 3.92
CA THR A 172 -8.53 4.38 3.60
C THR A 172 -9.77 5.08 3.04
N ILE A 173 -10.25 6.14 3.72
CA ILE A 173 -11.38 6.95 3.24
C ILE A 173 -11.06 7.52 1.85
N SER A 174 -9.85 8.04 1.63
CA SER A 174 -9.49 8.65 0.35
C SER A 174 -9.45 7.66 -0.82
N LYS A 175 -8.94 6.43 -0.62
CA LYS A 175 -8.93 5.39 -1.65
C LYS A 175 -10.32 4.78 -1.86
N TYR A 176 -11.10 4.60 -0.79
CA TYR A 176 -12.47 4.13 -0.91
C TYR A 176 -13.37 5.18 -1.57
N GLY A 177 -13.09 6.48 -1.42
CA GLY A 177 -13.78 7.53 -2.15
C GLY A 177 -13.64 7.40 -3.69
N MET A 178 -12.47 6.99 -4.19
CA MET A 178 -12.28 6.68 -5.61
C MET A 178 -13.15 5.48 -6.05
N SER A 179 -13.25 4.46 -5.19
CA SER A 179 -14.09 3.29 -5.40
C SER A 179 -15.58 3.59 -5.31
N MET A 180 -15.99 4.54 -4.47
CA MET A 180 -17.36 5.07 -4.44
C MET A 180 -17.69 5.83 -5.72
N CYS A 181 -16.74 6.52 -6.35
CA CYS A 181 -16.94 7.07 -7.69
C CYS A 181 -17.23 5.97 -8.72
N VAL A 182 -16.58 4.79 -8.61
CA VAL A 182 -16.90 3.64 -9.49
C VAL A 182 -18.34 3.19 -9.30
N LEU A 183 -18.78 2.96 -8.06
CA LEU A 183 -20.18 2.57 -7.80
C LEU A 183 -21.18 3.57 -8.38
N GLY A 184 -20.99 4.86 -8.11
CA GLY A 184 -21.92 5.90 -8.57
C GLY A 184 -21.93 6.03 -10.09
N MET A 185 -20.75 6.23 -10.68
CA MET A 185 -20.64 6.53 -12.12
C MET A 185 -20.93 5.31 -13.01
N ALA A 186 -20.65 4.09 -12.55
CA ALA A 186 -21.01 2.89 -13.31
C ALA A 186 -22.51 2.75 -13.52
N GLU A 187 -23.32 3.11 -12.51
CA GLU A 187 -24.78 3.13 -12.61
C GLU A 187 -25.28 4.36 -13.37
N GLU A 188 -24.75 5.54 -13.06
CA GLU A 188 -25.15 6.81 -13.68
C GLU A 188 -24.96 6.80 -15.20
N PHE A 189 -23.90 6.14 -15.69
CA PHE A 189 -23.56 6.07 -17.11
C PHE A 189 -23.71 4.65 -17.70
N ARG A 190 -24.53 3.80 -17.08
CA ARG A 190 -24.74 2.41 -17.52
C ARG A 190 -25.18 2.36 -18.98
N GLY A 191 -24.48 1.55 -19.78
CA GLY A 191 -24.74 1.41 -21.23
C GLY A 191 -24.12 2.53 -22.07
N GLU A 192 -23.61 3.58 -21.45
CA GLU A 192 -22.91 4.68 -22.11
C GLU A 192 -21.40 4.59 -21.94
N VAL A 193 -20.92 4.41 -20.71
CA VAL A 193 -19.49 4.36 -20.33
C VAL A 193 -19.25 3.22 -19.34
N ALA A 194 -18.23 2.40 -19.58
CA ALA A 194 -17.78 1.43 -18.58
C ALA A 194 -16.95 2.12 -17.51
N VAL A 195 -17.27 1.89 -16.24
CA VAL A 195 -16.54 2.43 -15.09
C VAL A 195 -16.18 1.28 -14.17
N ASN A 196 -14.89 1.04 -13.95
CA ASN A 196 -14.40 -0.05 -13.13
C ASN A 196 -13.24 0.40 -12.25
N ALA A 197 -12.93 -0.40 -11.24
CA ALA A 197 -11.73 -0.29 -10.42
C ALA A 197 -10.76 -1.44 -10.70
N LEU A 198 -9.45 -1.18 -10.63
CA LEU A 198 -8.39 -2.19 -10.66
C LEU A 198 -7.47 -2.00 -9.46
N TRP A 199 -7.14 -3.11 -8.80
CA TRP A 199 -6.25 -3.14 -7.64
C TRP A 199 -5.28 -4.32 -7.73
N PRO A 200 -4.01 -4.15 -7.34
CA PRO A 200 -3.08 -5.27 -7.38
C PRO A 200 -3.27 -6.20 -6.17
N LYS A 201 -3.06 -7.50 -6.36
CA LYS A 201 -3.07 -8.49 -5.27
C LYS A 201 -1.89 -8.32 -4.32
N THR A 202 -0.77 -7.82 -4.84
CA THR A 202 0.52 -7.71 -4.14
C THR A 202 1.13 -6.34 -4.37
N ALA A 203 2.05 -5.93 -3.50
CA ALA A 203 2.81 -4.70 -3.69
C ALA A 203 3.49 -4.65 -5.07
N ILE A 204 3.47 -3.47 -5.70
CA ILE A 204 4.07 -3.22 -7.01
C ILE A 204 5.34 -2.38 -6.85
N HIS A 205 6.42 -2.82 -7.47
CA HIS A 205 7.72 -2.18 -7.38
C HIS A 205 7.69 -0.86 -8.15
N THR A 206 7.72 0.24 -7.39
CA THR A 206 7.74 1.61 -7.88
C THR A 206 8.62 2.43 -6.95
N ALA A 207 9.10 3.59 -7.41
CA ALA A 207 9.87 4.50 -6.56
C ALA A 207 9.12 4.89 -5.27
N ALA A 208 7.79 5.03 -5.34
CA ALA A 208 6.96 5.29 -4.16
C ALA A 208 6.97 4.11 -3.18
N MET A 209 6.98 2.88 -3.68
CA MET A 209 7.08 1.68 -2.84
C MET A 209 8.46 1.57 -2.18
N ASP A 210 9.54 1.93 -2.87
CA ASP A 210 10.88 1.99 -2.26
C ASP A 210 10.95 2.97 -1.10
N MET A 211 10.29 4.13 -1.24
CA MET A 211 10.19 5.13 -0.18
C MET A 211 9.37 4.65 1.02
N LEU A 212 8.35 3.83 0.80
CA LEU A 212 7.47 3.32 1.86
C LEU A 212 8.04 2.08 2.56
N GLY A 213 8.57 1.13 1.79
CA GLY A 213 9.02 -0.18 2.27
C GLY A 213 10.50 -0.25 2.62
N GLY A 214 11.31 0.71 2.17
CA GLY A 214 12.76 0.75 2.38
C GLY A 214 13.53 -0.26 1.53
N SER A 215 14.83 -0.36 1.76
CA SER A 215 15.72 -1.22 0.97
C SER A 215 15.35 -2.71 1.10
N GLY A 216 15.30 -3.43 -0.03
CA GLY A 216 14.98 -4.85 -0.08
C GLY A 216 13.49 -5.15 -0.27
N ILE A 217 12.64 -4.12 -0.30
CA ILE A 217 11.20 -4.28 -0.58
C ILE A 217 10.96 -4.80 -1.99
N GLU A 218 11.83 -4.47 -2.94
CA GLU A 218 11.67 -4.78 -4.35
C GLU A 218 11.48 -6.28 -4.60
N LYS A 219 12.17 -7.13 -3.82
CA LYS A 219 12.08 -8.59 -3.94
C LYS A 219 10.72 -9.16 -3.51
N GLN A 220 9.96 -8.41 -2.73
CA GLN A 220 8.62 -8.78 -2.28
C GLN A 220 7.53 -8.20 -3.19
N CYS A 221 7.91 -7.52 -4.26
CA CYS A 221 7.00 -6.85 -5.17
C CYS A 221 6.90 -7.58 -6.52
N ARG A 222 5.80 -7.29 -7.22
CA ARG A 222 5.68 -7.53 -8.65
C ARG A 222 6.06 -6.31 -9.47
N LYS A 223 6.39 -6.53 -10.74
CA LYS A 223 6.63 -5.50 -11.74
C LYS A 223 5.32 -4.78 -12.08
N THR A 224 5.43 -3.56 -12.60
CA THR A 224 4.29 -2.75 -13.07
C THR A 224 3.52 -3.41 -14.22
N ASP A 225 4.16 -4.31 -14.96
CA ASP A 225 3.62 -5.06 -16.10
C ASP A 225 2.31 -5.78 -15.77
N ILE A 226 2.16 -6.33 -14.55
CA ILE A 226 0.94 -7.08 -14.16
C ILE A 226 -0.30 -6.18 -14.15
N LEU A 227 -0.16 -4.93 -13.67
CA LEU A 227 -1.25 -3.95 -13.68
C LEU A 227 -1.49 -3.43 -15.09
N ALA A 228 -0.44 -3.26 -15.90
CA ALA A 228 -0.58 -2.84 -17.28
C ALA A 228 -1.36 -3.88 -18.12
N ASP A 229 -1.03 -5.16 -17.97
CA ASP A 229 -1.71 -6.26 -18.67
C ASP A 229 -3.16 -6.41 -18.18
N ALA A 230 -3.41 -6.36 -16.87
CA ALA A 230 -4.76 -6.41 -16.32
C ALA A 230 -5.61 -5.21 -16.79
N ALA A 231 -5.04 -4.00 -16.81
CA ALA A 231 -5.71 -2.82 -17.34
C ALA A 231 -6.03 -2.98 -18.83
N TYR A 232 -5.11 -3.50 -19.64
CA TYR A 232 -5.33 -3.77 -21.06
C TYR A 232 -6.50 -4.74 -21.27
N CYS A 233 -6.58 -5.81 -20.49
CA CYS A 233 -7.70 -6.75 -20.52
C CYS A 233 -9.03 -6.08 -20.20
N ILE A 234 -9.09 -5.18 -19.21
CA ILE A 234 -10.31 -4.44 -18.84
C ILE A 234 -10.72 -3.47 -19.97
N LEU A 235 -9.77 -2.67 -20.45
CA LEU A 235 -10.02 -1.59 -21.42
C LEU A 235 -10.43 -2.11 -22.81
N THR A 236 -10.20 -3.40 -23.07
CA THR A 236 -10.65 -4.11 -24.29
C THR A 236 -11.98 -4.83 -24.12
N LYS A 237 -12.55 -4.88 -22.90
CA LYS A 237 -13.91 -5.37 -22.68
C LYS A 237 -14.94 -4.42 -23.31
N PRO A 238 -16.15 -4.92 -23.66
CA PRO A 238 -17.25 -4.05 -24.08
C PRO A 238 -17.68 -3.12 -22.94
N LYS A 239 -18.23 -1.95 -23.27
CA LYS A 239 -18.77 -0.99 -22.30
C LYS A 239 -19.87 -1.53 -21.35
N SER A 240 -20.41 -2.73 -21.60
CA SER A 240 -21.31 -3.43 -20.67
C SER A 240 -20.58 -4.01 -19.46
N PHE A 241 -19.26 -4.20 -19.54
CA PHE A 241 -18.40 -4.58 -18.42
C PHE A 241 -18.14 -3.35 -17.54
N THR A 242 -19.02 -3.10 -16.59
CA THR A 242 -19.03 -1.89 -15.74
C THR A 242 -19.43 -2.22 -14.31
N GLY A 243 -18.97 -1.43 -13.33
CA GLY A 243 -19.29 -1.57 -11.91
C GLY A 243 -18.45 -2.61 -11.16
N ASN A 244 -17.31 -3.03 -11.73
CA ASN A 244 -16.49 -4.10 -11.15
C ASN A 244 -15.31 -3.55 -10.33
N PHE A 245 -14.89 -4.32 -9.32
CA PHE A 245 -13.68 -4.10 -8.53
C PHE A 245 -12.70 -5.25 -8.80
N ILE A 246 -11.85 -5.08 -9.79
CA ILE A 246 -10.99 -6.13 -10.31
C ILE A 246 -9.69 -6.25 -9.50
N ILE A 247 -9.27 -7.49 -9.26
CA ILE A 247 -7.93 -7.82 -8.78
C ILE A 247 -7.09 -8.36 -9.94
N ASP A 248 -5.91 -7.78 -10.15
CA ASP A 248 -5.01 -8.06 -11.29
C ASP A 248 -4.79 -9.56 -11.58
N GLU A 249 -4.32 -10.33 -10.60
CA GLU A 249 -4.02 -11.74 -10.75
C GLU A 249 -5.29 -12.56 -10.98
N VAL A 250 -6.41 -12.19 -10.37
CA VAL A 250 -7.69 -12.91 -10.54
C VAL A 250 -8.14 -12.80 -12.00
N LEU A 251 -8.16 -11.58 -12.54
CA LEU A 251 -8.51 -11.36 -13.94
C LEU A 251 -7.53 -12.06 -14.88
N LEU A 252 -6.22 -11.93 -14.66
CA LEU A 252 -5.24 -12.53 -15.56
C LEU A 252 -5.32 -14.07 -15.56
N ARG A 253 -5.68 -14.69 -14.42
CA ARG A 253 -5.97 -16.14 -14.38
C ARG A 253 -7.19 -16.50 -15.23
N GLU A 254 -8.25 -15.68 -15.19
CA GLU A 254 -9.44 -15.87 -16.03
C GLU A 254 -9.13 -15.70 -17.53
N GLU A 255 -8.20 -14.81 -17.87
CA GLU A 255 -7.68 -14.64 -19.24
C GLU A 255 -6.69 -15.74 -19.66
N GLY A 256 -6.44 -16.72 -18.78
CA GLY A 256 -5.64 -17.92 -19.07
C GLY A 256 -4.15 -17.82 -18.73
N VAL A 257 -3.71 -16.76 -18.05
CA VAL A 257 -2.33 -16.66 -17.53
C VAL A 257 -2.15 -17.67 -16.40
N LYS A 258 -1.13 -18.52 -16.53
CA LYS A 258 -0.83 -19.58 -15.55
C LYS A 258 0.43 -19.29 -14.75
N ASP A 259 1.46 -18.81 -15.43
CA ASP A 259 2.75 -18.47 -14.84
C ASP A 259 2.77 -16.99 -14.43
N PHE A 260 2.89 -16.73 -13.13
CA PHE A 260 2.96 -15.38 -12.57
C PHE A 260 4.38 -15.02 -12.10
N ASP A 261 5.35 -15.92 -12.21
CA ASP A 261 6.75 -15.63 -11.86
C ASP A 261 7.34 -14.59 -12.81
N VAL A 262 6.85 -14.52 -14.05
CA VAL A 262 7.22 -13.48 -15.03
C VAL A 262 6.97 -12.06 -14.51
N TYR A 263 5.97 -11.89 -13.64
CA TYR A 263 5.64 -10.60 -13.01
C TYR A 263 6.39 -10.36 -11.70
N ALA A 264 7.03 -11.36 -11.10
CA ALA A 264 7.80 -11.15 -9.87
C ALA A 264 9.11 -10.40 -10.18
N ILE A 265 9.51 -9.49 -9.29
CA ILE A 265 10.86 -8.90 -9.34
C ILE A 265 11.91 -9.96 -9.01
N ALA A 266 11.62 -10.79 -7.99
CA ALA A 266 12.44 -11.93 -7.59
C ALA A 266 11.57 -13.20 -7.54
N PRO A 267 11.50 -13.97 -8.64
CA PRO A 267 10.76 -15.24 -8.67
C PRO A 267 11.13 -16.17 -7.50
N GLY A 268 10.13 -16.82 -6.90
CA GLY A 268 10.29 -17.68 -5.73
C GLY A 268 10.43 -16.95 -4.38
N HIS A 269 10.56 -15.63 -4.36
CA HIS A 269 10.56 -14.85 -3.12
C HIS A 269 9.12 -14.61 -2.62
N PRO A 270 8.84 -14.65 -1.30
CA PRO A 270 7.53 -14.30 -0.77
C PRO A 270 7.11 -12.88 -1.19
N LEU A 271 5.90 -12.76 -1.72
CA LEU A 271 5.32 -11.49 -2.13
C LEU A 271 4.57 -10.84 -0.97
N MET A 272 4.65 -9.51 -0.89
CA MET A 272 3.88 -8.72 0.07
C MET A 272 2.44 -8.54 -0.45
N PRO A 273 1.41 -8.97 0.29
CA PRO A 273 0.02 -8.67 -0.06
C PRO A 273 -0.21 -7.15 -0.09
N ASP A 274 -1.04 -6.68 -1.02
CA ASP A 274 -1.42 -5.27 -1.02
C ASP A 274 -2.47 -4.96 0.07
N PHE A 275 -2.65 -3.69 0.38
CA PHE A 275 -3.65 -3.22 1.33
C PHE A 275 -5.08 -3.58 0.87
N PHE A 276 -5.99 -3.66 1.85
CA PHE A 276 -7.44 -3.81 1.68
C PHE A 276 -7.94 -5.19 1.22
N LEU A 277 -7.03 -6.15 1.03
CA LEU A 277 -7.35 -7.53 0.68
C LEU A 277 -7.15 -8.44 1.90
N ASP A 278 -8.20 -9.12 2.34
CA ASP A 278 -8.09 -10.11 3.41
C ASP A 278 -7.36 -11.36 2.90
N ALA A 279 -6.65 -12.04 3.80
CA ALA A 279 -5.82 -13.21 3.45
C ALA A 279 -6.63 -14.38 2.86
N GLU A 280 -7.93 -14.42 3.12
CA GLU A 280 -8.90 -15.29 2.49
C GLU A 280 -9.79 -14.42 1.59
N ILE A 281 -9.52 -14.40 0.29
CA ILE A 281 -10.38 -13.72 -0.67
C ILE A 281 -11.64 -14.57 -0.83
N ASP A 282 -12.70 -14.21 -0.11
CA ASP A 282 -14.03 -14.76 -0.39
C ASP A 282 -14.56 -14.14 -1.69
N VAL A 283 -14.27 -14.80 -2.80
CA VAL A 283 -14.68 -14.41 -4.17
C VAL A 283 -16.21 -14.40 -4.36
N THR A 284 -17.00 -14.80 -3.36
CA THR A 284 -18.47 -14.79 -3.46
C THR A 284 -19.12 -13.45 -3.12
N ALA A 285 -18.44 -12.55 -2.40
CA ALA A 285 -19.00 -11.26 -1.99
C ALA A 285 -19.00 -10.16 -3.08
N MET A 286 -18.57 -10.46 -4.31
CA MET A 286 -18.39 -9.47 -5.39
C MET A 286 -19.57 -9.38 -6.38
N LYS A 287 -20.75 -9.91 -6.05
CA LYS A 287 -21.99 -9.62 -6.78
C LYS A 287 -22.86 -8.70 -5.94
N PRO A 288 -23.42 -7.60 -6.50
CA PRO A 288 -24.35 -6.76 -5.76
C PRO A 288 -25.60 -7.58 -5.44
N GLU A 289 -25.77 -7.96 -4.18
CA GLU A 289 -27.06 -8.44 -3.68
C GLU A 289 -28.03 -7.24 -3.62
N SER A 290 -29.19 -7.41 -4.24
CA SER A 290 -30.29 -6.45 -4.23
C SER A 290 -30.92 -6.39 -2.84
N HIS A 291 -30.36 -5.59 -1.93
CA HIS A 291 -30.99 -5.34 -0.63
C HIS A 291 -31.79 -4.05 -0.66
N GLY A 292 -33.12 -4.25 -0.69
CA GLY A 292 -34.12 -3.20 -0.51
C GLY A 292 -33.97 -2.52 0.85
N ALA A 293 -34.38 -1.25 0.88
CA ALA A 293 -34.27 -0.34 2.01
C ALA A 293 -34.74 -0.95 3.34
N SER A 294 -33.84 -1.04 4.32
CA SER A 294 -34.21 -1.31 5.72
C SER A 294 -34.37 0.00 6.51
N GLN A 295 -35.42 0.02 7.34
CA GLN A 295 -36.03 1.18 7.96
C GLN A 295 -35.23 1.84 9.10
N ALA A 296 -35.41 3.17 9.17
CA ALA A 296 -35.30 4.14 10.26
C ALA A 296 -34.80 3.66 11.65
N PHE A 297 -33.72 4.30 12.08
CA PHE A 297 -33.25 4.39 13.48
C PHE A 297 -34.31 5.05 14.37
N LYS A 298 -34.63 4.45 15.52
CA LYS A 298 -35.31 5.09 16.66
C LYS A 298 -34.40 5.11 17.88
N GLU A 299 -34.27 6.29 18.47
CA GLU A 299 -33.53 6.58 19.70
C GLU A 299 -34.20 6.03 20.97
N GLY A 300 -33.41 5.75 22.00
CA GLY A 300 -33.91 5.37 23.34
C GLY A 300 -32.85 5.38 24.46
N LYS A 301 -32.67 6.56 25.06
CA LYS A 301 -32.20 6.95 26.42
C LYS A 301 -31.41 6.04 27.37
N LYS A 302 -30.47 6.73 28.05
CA LYS A 302 -29.63 6.47 29.24
C LYS A 302 -30.38 5.95 30.50
N SER A 303 -29.64 5.23 31.36
CA SER A 303 -29.56 5.52 32.81
C SER A 303 -28.28 5.01 33.50
N SER A 304 -27.82 5.82 34.46
CA SER A 304 -26.97 5.61 35.68
C SER A 304 -26.35 4.24 35.95
N GLY A 305 -25.13 4.05 36.49
CA GLY A 305 -24.27 4.90 37.32
C GLY A 305 -23.90 4.12 38.61
N SER A 306 -22.60 3.91 38.90
CA SER A 306 -22.07 3.86 40.27
C SER A 306 -20.53 3.91 40.29
N LYS A 307 -20.00 4.66 41.27
CA LYS A 307 -18.59 4.79 41.66
C LYS A 307 -18.30 3.85 42.83
N HIS A 308 -17.06 3.37 42.98
CA HIS A 308 -16.27 3.28 44.22
C HIS A 308 -14.89 2.72 43.83
N GLU A 309 -13.82 3.54 43.88
CA GLU A 309 -12.85 3.68 44.99
C GLU A 309 -11.91 2.47 45.16
N GLY A 310 -10.61 2.71 44.94
CA GLY A 310 -9.52 1.85 45.40
C GLY A 310 -9.30 2.00 46.92
N PRO A 311 -8.39 1.21 47.53
CA PRO A 311 -6.96 1.53 47.40
C PRO A 311 -5.98 0.33 47.39
N ASP A 312 -4.76 0.66 46.99
CA ASP A 312 -3.43 0.08 47.27
C ASP A 312 -3.27 -1.34 47.84
N GLY A 313 -2.39 -2.10 47.18
CA GLY A 313 -1.81 -3.33 47.72
C GLY A 313 -0.57 -3.75 46.93
N ALA A 314 0.58 -3.22 47.29
CA ALA A 314 1.88 -3.71 46.87
C ALA A 314 2.05 -5.19 47.27
N LYS A 315 2.33 -6.06 46.29
CA LYS A 315 2.92 -7.38 46.53
C LYS A 315 4.01 -7.63 45.49
N GLY A 316 5.24 -7.72 45.99
CA GLY A 316 6.37 -8.17 45.20
C GLY A 316 6.19 -9.62 44.79
N HIS A 317 6.56 -9.93 43.55
CA HIS A 317 6.79 -11.29 43.10
C HIS A 317 8.29 -11.52 42.94
N THR A 318 8.80 -12.29 43.89
CA THR A 318 10.04 -13.06 43.83
C THR A 318 10.07 -13.94 42.57
N GLU A 319 11.29 -14.14 42.04
CA GLU A 319 11.63 -15.00 40.91
C GLU A 319 10.79 -16.29 40.85
N SER A 320 9.92 -16.40 39.84
CA SER A 320 9.41 -17.70 39.41
C SER A 320 10.24 -18.17 38.21
N ALA A 321 11.15 -19.09 38.49
CA ALA A 321 11.84 -19.87 37.47
C ALA A 321 10.82 -20.80 36.79
N SER A 322 10.28 -20.39 35.63
CA SER A 322 9.79 -21.25 34.52
C SER A 322 8.87 -20.54 33.50
N SER A 323 8.86 -19.20 33.42
CA SER A 323 8.10 -18.54 32.34
C SER A 323 8.86 -18.58 31.00
N PRO A 324 8.16 -18.74 29.85
CA PRO A 324 8.77 -18.66 28.53
C PRO A 324 9.53 -17.36 28.27
N VAL A 325 9.08 -16.25 28.89
CA VAL A 325 9.76 -14.96 28.84
C VAL A 325 11.08 -15.01 29.60
N ALA A 326 11.09 -15.53 30.83
CA ALA A 326 12.31 -15.65 31.63
C ALA A 326 13.37 -16.54 30.94
N GLU A 327 12.94 -17.66 30.35
CA GLU A 327 13.85 -18.53 29.59
C GLU A 327 14.41 -17.82 28.34
N THR A 328 13.57 -17.05 27.63
CA THR A 328 14.01 -16.23 26.50
C THR A 328 15.11 -15.24 26.92
N PHE A 329 14.92 -14.52 28.03
CA PHE A 329 15.93 -13.58 28.53
C PHE A 329 17.19 -14.26 29.05
N ARG A 330 17.08 -15.48 29.60
CA ARG A 330 18.24 -16.29 29.98
C ARG A 330 19.06 -16.71 28.76
N VAL A 331 18.42 -17.12 27.67
CA VAL A 331 19.07 -17.42 26.39
C VAL A 331 19.76 -16.17 25.82
N ILE A 332 19.07 -15.03 25.83
CA ILE A 332 19.65 -13.75 25.41
C ILE A 332 20.89 -13.42 26.25
N GLN A 333 20.80 -13.49 27.57
CA GLN A 333 21.92 -13.21 28.48
C GLN A 333 23.12 -14.13 28.22
N GLY A 334 22.89 -15.41 27.93
CA GLY A 334 23.96 -16.35 27.57
C GLY A 334 24.59 -16.10 26.20
N ALA A 335 23.88 -15.41 25.31
CA ALA A 335 24.31 -15.17 23.93
C ALA A 335 24.90 -13.75 23.71
N ILE A 336 24.74 -12.84 24.67
CA ILE A 336 25.40 -11.53 24.69
C ILE A 336 26.92 -11.72 24.65
N SER A 337 27.56 -10.98 23.76
CA SER A 337 29.02 -10.99 23.58
C SER A 337 29.53 -9.57 23.36
N LYS A 338 30.83 -9.36 23.59
CA LYS A 338 31.51 -8.08 23.31
C LYS A 338 31.30 -7.59 21.88
N GLU A 339 31.12 -8.50 20.92
CA GLU A 339 30.82 -8.15 19.53
C GLU A 339 29.45 -7.47 19.39
N PHE A 340 28.41 -8.05 20.01
CA PHE A 340 27.05 -7.49 19.97
C PHE A 340 26.93 -6.15 20.69
N VAL A 341 27.67 -5.97 21.79
CA VAL A 341 27.77 -4.70 22.51
C VAL A 341 28.39 -3.63 21.61
N ARG A 342 29.51 -3.95 20.92
CA ARG A 342 30.19 -3.00 20.02
C ARG A 342 29.38 -2.66 18.77
N SER A 343 28.59 -3.59 18.22
CA SER A 343 27.81 -3.36 17.00
C SER A 343 26.52 -2.59 17.23
N THR A 344 25.86 -2.85 18.37
CA THR A 344 24.52 -2.32 18.64
C THR A 344 24.56 -0.98 19.38
N GLN A 345 25.37 -0.89 20.44
CA GLN A 345 25.56 0.31 21.27
C GLN A 345 24.24 0.95 21.76
N GLY A 346 23.31 0.13 22.25
CA GLY A 346 21.98 0.58 22.68
C GLY A 346 21.44 -0.18 23.89
N VAL A 347 20.59 0.49 24.65
CA VAL A 347 19.90 -0.06 25.83
C VAL A 347 18.40 -0.14 25.54
N PHE A 348 17.84 -1.34 25.68
CA PHE A 348 16.47 -1.67 25.30
C PHE A 348 15.69 -2.09 26.54
N GLN A 349 14.56 -1.43 26.81
CA GLN A 349 13.61 -1.83 27.83
C GLN A 349 12.38 -2.45 27.18
N PHE A 350 11.90 -3.55 27.74
CA PHE A 350 10.67 -4.23 27.32
C PHE A 350 9.62 -4.10 28.42
N GLU A 351 8.47 -3.55 28.07
CA GLU A 351 7.29 -3.48 28.92
C GLU A 351 6.29 -4.54 28.45
N LEU A 352 6.33 -5.70 29.09
CA LEU A 352 5.54 -6.86 28.70
C LEU A 352 4.24 -6.93 29.50
N SER A 353 3.13 -7.21 28.84
CA SER A 353 1.81 -7.42 29.46
C SER A 353 1.39 -8.90 29.46
N GLY A 354 0.43 -9.26 30.31
CA GLY A 354 -0.08 -10.63 30.47
C GLY A 354 0.47 -11.35 31.71
N ASP A 355 0.18 -12.64 31.82
CA ASP A 355 0.42 -13.45 33.03
C ASP A 355 1.92 -13.59 33.38
N ASP A 356 2.80 -13.46 32.39
CA ASP A 356 4.28 -13.44 32.54
C ASP A 356 4.89 -12.05 32.24
N GLY A 357 4.07 -11.01 32.36
CA GLY A 357 4.44 -9.62 32.07
C GLY A 357 5.44 -9.03 33.07
N GLY A 358 5.88 -7.82 32.78
CA GLY A 358 6.82 -7.08 33.61
C GLY A 358 7.78 -6.23 32.80
N THR A 359 8.67 -5.53 33.50
CA THR A 359 9.75 -4.78 32.87
C THR A 359 10.96 -5.68 32.74
N TRP A 360 11.51 -5.76 31.54
CA TRP A 360 12.73 -6.50 31.22
C TRP A 360 13.68 -5.60 30.44
N TYR A 361 14.95 -5.98 30.33
CA TYR A 361 15.91 -5.18 29.57
C TYR A 361 16.96 -6.01 28.83
N ILE A 362 17.55 -5.39 27.82
CA ILE A 362 18.78 -5.81 27.15
C ILE A 362 19.69 -4.58 27.06
N ASP A 363 20.83 -4.60 27.72
CA ASP A 363 21.90 -3.62 27.65
C ASP A 363 23.01 -4.14 26.72
N LEU A 364 23.14 -3.49 25.56
CA LEU A 364 24.21 -3.72 24.58
C LEU A 364 25.08 -2.48 24.44
N LYS A 365 25.27 -1.72 25.52
CA LYS A 365 25.99 -0.45 25.53
C LYS A 365 27.03 -0.38 26.64
N THR A 366 26.72 -0.91 27.82
CA THR A 366 27.62 -0.85 28.98
C THR A 366 28.41 -2.14 29.17
N ASN A 367 29.69 -2.01 29.56
CA ASN A 367 30.60 -3.12 29.89
C ASN A 367 30.53 -4.30 28.87
N ASP A 368 30.30 -5.51 29.36
CA ASP A 368 30.17 -6.73 28.57
C ASP A 368 28.71 -7.03 28.13
N GLY A 369 27.80 -6.10 28.40
CA GLY A 369 26.37 -6.23 28.15
C GLY A 369 25.65 -7.12 29.18
N SER A 370 24.34 -6.92 29.31
CA SER A 370 23.50 -7.69 30.22
C SER A 370 22.05 -7.71 29.78
N ALA A 371 21.27 -8.67 30.24
CA ALA A 371 19.84 -8.77 30.02
C ALA A 371 19.18 -9.42 31.23
N GLY A 372 17.98 -8.98 31.59
CA GLY A 372 17.31 -9.54 32.75
C GLY A 372 16.00 -8.87 33.10
N PHE A 373 15.43 -9.33 34.21
CA PHE A 373 14.20 -8.78 34.77
C PHE A 373 14.48 -7.47 35.52
N GLY A 374 13.55 -6.52 35.42
CA GLY A 374 13.63 -5.21 36.05
C GLY A 374 13.99 -4.09 35.07
N LYS A 375 14.28 -2.92 35.64
CA LYS A 375 14.71 -1.74 34.87
C LYS A 375 16.16 -1.89 34.42
N PRO A 376 16.55 -1.34 33.25
CA PRO A 376 17.93 -1.33 32.82
C PRO A 376 18.84 -0.55 33.79
N PRO A 377 20.13 -0.91 33.88
CA PRO A 377 21.10 -0.26 34.77
C PRO A 377 21.40 1.20 34.40
N VAL A 378 21.11 1.58 33.16
CA VAL A 378 21.17 2.95 32.64
C VAL A 378 19.89 3.26 31.86
N THR A 379 19.64 4.55 31.58
CA THR A 379 18.45 4.97 30.83
C THR A 379 18.33 4.25 29.49
N ALA A 380 17.15 3.69 29.22
CA ALA A 380 16.86 3.03 27.95
C ALA A 380 16.88 4.02 26.77
N ASP A 381 17.58 3.64 25.71
CA ASP A 381 17.55 4.36 24.43
C ASP A 381 16.27 4.03 23.64
N VAL A 382 15.68 2.85 23.91
CA VAL A 382 14.46 2.35 23.29
C VAL A 382 13.59 1.64 24.32
N VAL A 383 12.29 1.94 24.33
CA VAL A 383 11.27 1.23 25.12
C VAL A 383 10.31 0.53 24.17
N MET A 384 10.15 -0.78 24.34
CA MET A 384 9.30 -1.65 23.53
C MET A 384 8.18 -2.22 24.38
N SER A 385 6.93 -1.96 24.03
CA SER A 385 5.77 -2.47 24.78
C SER A 385 4.99 -3.49 23.93
N MET A 386 4.74 -4.70 24.46
CA MET A 386 3.99 -5.77 23.79
C MET A 386 3.42 -6.80 24.77
N SER A 387 2.63 -7.76 24.28
CA SER A 387 2.24 -8.91 25.10
C SER A 387 3.40 -9.91 25.28
N SER A 388 3.45 -10.59 26.42
CA SER A 388 4.46 -11.63 26.70
C SER A 388 4.45 -12.74 25.64
N GLY A 389 3.25 -13.12 25.16
CA GLY A 389 3.11 -14.11 24.09
C GLY A 389 3.65 -13.63 22.73
N ASP A 390 3.45 -12.36 22.39
CA ASP A 390 4.01 -11.78 21.16
C ASP A 390 5.52 -11.62 21.26
N PHE A 391 6.07 -11.30 22.44
CA PHE A 391 7.52 -11.25 22.68
C PHE A 391 8.17 -12.61 22.40
N VAL A 392 7.62 -13.70 22.96
CA VAL A 392 8.14 -15.05 22.73
C VAL A 392 8.02 -15.46 21.26
N LYS A 393 6.91 -15.15 20.59
CA LYS A 393 6.76 -15.38 19.14
C LYS A 393 7.75 -14.57 18.32
N MET A 394 8.04 -13.34 18.74
CA MET A 394 8.99 -12.47 18.07
C MET A 394 10.41 -12.98 18.20
N PHE A 395 10.79 -13.41 19.41
CA PHE A 395 12.09 -13.98 19.66
C PHE A 395 12.29 -15.30 18.91
N THR A 396 11.29 -16.20 18.94
CA THR A 396 11.33 -17.49 18.21
C THR A 396 11.13 -17.39 16.70
N GLY A 397 11.09 -16.17 16.13
CA GLY A 397 10.96 -15.93 14.69
C GLY A 397 9.57 -16.19 14.10
N LYS A 398 8.58 -16.58 14.92
CA LYS A 398 7.18 -16.83 14.51
C LYS A 398 6.38 -15.55 14.29
N LEU A 399 6.88 -14.41 14.75
CA LEU A 399 6.30 -13.08 14.54
C LEU A 399 7.41 -12.10 14.16
N LYS A 400 7.38 -11.56 12.95
CA LYS A 400 8.39 -10.56 12.56
C LYS A 400 8.18 -9.24 13.33
N PRO A 401 9.24 -8.58 13.84
CA PRO A 401 9.13 -7.30 14.56
C PRO A 401 8.41 -6.21 13.76
N THR A 402 8.66 -6.13 12.45
CA THR A 402 7.96 -5.22 11.53
C THR A 402 6.45 -5.48 11.51
N MET A 403 6.01 -6.74 11.41
CA MET A 403 4.60 -7.12 11.47
C MET A 403 3.98 -6.87 12.85
N ALA A 404 4.72 -7.12 13.94
CA ALA A 404 4.27 -6.80 15.28
C ALA A 404 4.05 -5.29 15.46
N PHE A 405 4.95 -4.47 14.92
CA PHE A 405 4.85 -3.01 14.96
C PHE A 405 3.69 -2.49 14.11
N MET A 406 3.61 -2.92 12.84
CA MET A 406 2.54 -2.52 11.91
C MET A 406 1.14 -2.96 12.39
N SER A 407 1.04 -4.11 13.07
CA SER A 407 -0.24 -4.57 13.66
C SER A 407 -0.57 -3.92 15.01
N GLY A 408 0.34 -3.13 15.57
CA GLY A 408 0.21 -2.46 16.87
C GLY A 408 0.40 -3.38 18.08
N LYS A 409 0.85 -4.62 17.86
CA LYS A 409 1.21 -5.57 18.92
C LYS A 409 2.53 -5.21 19.61
N LEU A 410 3.43 -4.55 18.89
CA LEU A 410 4.65 -3.95 19.39
C LEU A 410 4.54 -2.42 19.27
N LYS A 411 4.76 -1.71 20.36
CA LYS A 411 4.91 -0.24 20.37
C LYS A 411 6.36 0.09 20.69
N ILE A 412 6.94 1.05 19.97
CA ILE A 412 8.33 1.47 20.18
C ILE A 412 8.33 2.96 20.53
N LYS A 413 9.05 3.32 21.58
CA LYS A 413 9.39 4.70 21.94
C LYS A 413 10.92 4.84 22.00
N GLY A 414 11.45 6.00 21.61
CA GLY A 414 12.88 6.27 21.62
C GLY A 414 13.53 6.12 20.25
N ASN A 415 14.79 5.70 20.22
CA ASN A 415 15.61 5.73 19.00
C ASN A 415 15.28 4.59 18.03
N MET A 416 14.58 4.92 16.93
CA MET A 416 14.17 3.93 15.91
C MET A 416 15.33 3.24 15.19
N ALA A 417 16.47 3.91 14.99
CA ALA A 417 17.63 3.28 14.36
C ALA A 417 18.22 2.16 15.25
N LEU A 418 18.22 2.35 16.57
CA LEU A 418 18.62 1.32 17.52
C LEU A 418 17.59 0.17 17.56
N ALA A 419 16.29 0.46 17.45
CA ALA A 419 15.26 -0.57 17.35
C ALA A 419 15.45 -1.50 16.13
N ILE A 420 15.83 -0.94 14.98
CA ILE A 420 16.14 -1.73 13.76
C ILE A 420 17.42 -2.55 13.94
N LYS A 421 18.45 -2.00 14.61
CA LYS A 421 19.68 -2.76 14.92
C LYS A 421 19.39 -3.95 15.82
N LEU A 422 18.48 -3.80 16.80
CA LEU A 422 18.05 -4.90 17.66
C LEU A 422 17.40 -6.01 16.85
N GLU A 423 16.51 -5.71 15.90
CA GLU A 423 15.89 -6.72 15.02
C GLU A 423 16.94 -7.52 14.23
N LYS A 424 17.93 -6.82 13.65
CA LYS A 424 19.04 -7.48 12.95
C LYS A 424 19.82 -8.42 13.88
N MET A 425 20.05 -8.01 15.12
CA MET A 425 20.72 -8.80 16.14
C MET A 425 19.88 -10.03 16.54
N LEU A 426 18.58 -9.85 16.80
CA LEU A 426 17.65 -10.95 17.14
C LEU A 426 17.59 -12.01 16.02
N THR A 427 17.66 -11.58 14.76
CA THR A 427 17.70 -12.48 13.60
C THR A 427 19.00 -13.30 13.57
N GLN A 428 20.12 -12.75 14.03
CA GLN A 428 21.40 -13.48 14.13
C GLN A 428 21.37 -14.51 15.27
N PHE A 429 20.65 -14.29 16.36
CA PHE A 429 20.46 -15.31 17.40
C PHE A 429 19.64 -16.50 16.91
N ASN A 430 18.60 -16.27 16.11
CA ASN A 430 17.79 -17.34 15.50
C ASN A 430 18.54 -18.19 14.48
N SER A 431 19.72 -17.75 14.02
CA SER A 431 20.59 -18.56 13.16
C SER A 431 21.56 -19.47 13.92
N LYS A 432 21.62 -19.34 15.26
CA LYS A 432 22.54 -20.07 16.16
C LYS A 432 21.80 -20.96 17.18
N LEU A 433 20.47 -20.92 17.19
CA LEU A 433 19.56 -21.84 17.88
C LEU A 433 18.94 -22.77 16.84
#